data_AF-A0A2V2N1Z6-F1
#
_entry.id   AF-A0A2V2N1Z6-F1
#
_cell.length_a   1.000
_cell.length_b   1.000
_cell.length_c   1.000
_cell.angle_alpha   90.00
_cell.angle_beta   90.00
_cell.angle_gamma   90.00
#
_symmetry.space_group_name_H-M   'P 1'
#
loop_
_entity.id
_entity.type
_entity.pdbx_description
1 polymer ?
#
loop_
_entity_poly.entity_id
_entity_poly.type
_entity_poly.pdbx_seq_one_letter_code
_entity_poly.pdbx_strand_id
1 'polypeptide(L)'
;MVKIETCFSNNYSIPFLFNNQFILIPAGKEESELLEILADIMSLQKSSTGRKIIFSIQESYGFFPLINFSEDSPKLFAIYPFDDIDKKMNKIASCAFGIASYFIPYGGFLIHGALIEKNGCGIVLSGPSGIGKSTASKRIPPPWCSLSDDATLILKHDNGSYHAHPWPTWSTFFNNGTGGKWDTKKSVPLKGLFFLKQSDIDLVEKIQLHNKFIMVFECIQHMFKRCEHNFREPNNIREVYKKEIKNVGDFITSVPIYLLQNTLSGKFWESIELIITELKSNQDDIYEENAFLNQNKPSKVPATSSEIFSDGHIPILFSGYSMYPTLLPLDLLDVVPYKNRNPSIGDIICFNPPNGEKQVTHRIIGIRSDGYLTQGDNNKEPDDYFLTRELLTGYVVGVIRKDKYYKISFGIIGIYTRWKVLIRKKITILLQRIIQKSKINTRYLGLYNLFLQKFIKLRYIMYFTRNFIVIRLFIGKYEIGEYNTDRKFWRIKFPFSIFFQKKDLPIIETSTSNGIELE
;
A
#
# COMPACT_ATOMS: atom_id res chain seq x y z
N MET A 1 -25.27 -22.20 18.26
CA MET A 1 -26.38 -21.24 18.07
C MET A 1 -26.49 -20.41 19.35
N VAL A 2 -26.01 -19.17 19.33
CA VAL A 2 -26.29 -18.23 20.44
C VAL A 2 -27.74 -17.80 20.27
N LYS A 3 -28.59 -18.05 21.28
CA LYS A 3 -29.94 -17.48 21.33
C LYS A 3 -29.76 -15.96 21.41
N ILE A 4 -30.11 -15.26 20.34
CA ILE A 4 -30.20 -13.80 20.35
C ILE A 4 -31.40 -13.47 21.24
N GLU A 5 -31.16 -13.15 22.51
CA GLU A 5 -32.21 -12.60 23.36
C GLU A 5 -32.65 -11.26 22.74
N THR A 6 -33.91 -11.20 22.32
CA THR A 6 -34.54 -10.11 21.55
C THR A 6 -34.75 -8.81 22.34
N CYS A 7 -33.87 -8.47 23.30
CA CYS A 7 -34.15 -7.45 24.32
C CYS A 7 -33.06 -6.40 24.53
N PHE A 8 -32.23 -6.07 23.53
CA PHE A 8 -31.37 -4.88 23.59
C PHE A 8 -31.84 -3.85 22.55
N SER A 9 -32.31 -2.70 23.03
CA SER A 9 -32.97 -1.63 22.25
C SER A 9 -32.01 -0.63 21.58
N ASN A 10 -30.70 -0.86 21.68
CA ASN A 10 -29.65 0.03 21.21
C ASN A 10 -29.06 -0.41 19.87
N ASN A 11 -29.89 -0.37 18.83
CA ASN A 11 -29.47 -0.69 17.47
C ASN A 11 -28.99 0.55 16.74
N TYR A 12 -27.82 0.50 16.08
CA TYR A 12 -27.22 1.66 15.42
C TYR A 12 -27.07 1.47 13.92
N SER A 13 -27.50 2.46 13.12
CA SER A 13 -27.37 2.44 11.66
C SER A 13 -25.94 2.71 11.22
N ILE A 14 -25.53 2.01 10.18
CA ILE A 14 -24.31 2.25 9.40
C ILE A 14 -24.76 2.87 8.05
N PRO A 15 -24.68 4.20 7.87
CA PRO A 15 -25.30 4.88 6.73
C PRO A 15 -24.41 4.98 5.49
N PHE A 16 -23.40 4.12 5.40
CA PHE A 16 -22.34 4.23 4.40
C PHE A 16 -22.78 3.86 2.96
N LEU A 17 -24.01 3.36 2.76
CA LEU A 17 -24.60 3.08 1.44
C LEU A 17 -26.04 3.62 1.35
N PHE A 18 -26.33 4.37 0.29
CA PHE A 18 -27.65 4.98 0.05
C PHE A 18 -28.79 3.96 -0.19
N ASN A 19 -28.47 2.67 -0.45
CA ASN A 19 -29.47 1.65 -0.81
C ASN A 19 -29.54 0.44 0.15
N ASN A 20 -28.62 0.31 1.09
CA ASN A 20 -28.63 -0.77 2.09
C ASN A 20 -28.33 -0.18 3.48
N GLN A 21 -29.38 0.21 4.21
CA GLN A 21 -29.22 0.53 5.62
C GLN A 21 -28.83 -0.77 6.36
N PHE A 22 -27.71 -0.74 7.09
CA PHE A 22 -27.32 -1.81 8.00
C PHE A 22 -27.53 -1.34 9.44
N ILE A 23 -27.88 -2.26 10.33
CA ILE A 23 -27.99 -2.00 11.77
C ILE A 23 -27.09 -2.93 12.56
N LEU A 24 -26.27 -2.36 13.44
CA LEU A 24 -25.50 -3.09 14.45
C LEU A 24 -26.43 -3.45 15.61
N ILE A 25 -26.49 -4.73 15.96
CA ILE A 25 -27.32 -5.26 17.06
C ILE A 25 -26.41 -5.96 18.06
N PRO A 26 -26.36 -5.51 19.33
CA PRO A 26 -25.53 -6.17 20.33
C PRO A 26 -26.09 -7.56 20.68
N ALA A 27 -25.20 -8.53 20.87
CA ALA A 27 -25.54 -9.90 21.25
C ALA A 27 -25.80 -10.07 22.75
N GLY A 28 -25.37 -9.09 23.56
CA GLY A 28 -25.45 -9.11 25.02
C GLY A 28 -25.33 -7.70 25.62
N LYS A 29 -25.32 -7.65 26.96
CA LYS A 29 -25.27 -6.39 27.72
C LYS A 29 -23.92 -5.67 27.55
N GLU A 30 -22.82 -6.41 27.63
CA GLU A 30 -21.47 -5.85 27.49
C GLU A 30 -21.21 -5.36 26.06
N GLU A 31 -21.70 -6.10 25.07
CA GLU A 31 -21.74 -5.70 23.66
C GLU A 31 -22.48 -4.38 23.46
N SER A 32 -23.60 -4.19 24.16
CA SER A 32 -24.37 -2.95 24.10
C SER A 32 -23.55 -1.77 24.61
N GLU A 33 -22.79 -1.92 25.70
CA GLU A 33 -21.94 -0.86 26.24
C GLU A 33 -20.79 -0.49 25.28
N LEU A 34 -20.12 -1.48 24.68
CA LEU A 34 -19.09 -1.22 23.68
C LEU A 34 -19.64 -0.58 22.42
N LEU A 35 -20.82 -1.02 21.98
CA LEU A 35 -21.50 -0.47 20.82
C LEU A 35 -21.94 0.98 21.04
N GLU A 36 -22.36 1.35 22.26
CA GLU A 36 -22.65 2.74 22.62
C GLU A 36 -21.41 3.63 22.50
N ILE A 37 -20.24 3.17 22.97
CA ILE A 37 -18.99 3.92 22.85
C ILE A 37 -18.59 4.06 21.37
N LEU A 38 -18.65 2.97 20.60
CA LEU A 38 -18.37 3.00 19.17
C LEU A 38 -19.31 3.96 18.43
N ALA A 39 -20.61 3.91 18.76
CA ALA A 39 -21.62 4.78 18.17
C ALA A 39 -21.38 6.25 18.51
N ASP A 40 -20.95 6.56 19.74
CA ASP A 40 -20.61 7.91 20.16
C ASP A 40 -19.37 8.45 19.39
N ILE A 41 -18.31 7.64 19.30
CA ILE A 41 -17.08 7.99 18.57
C ILE A 41 -17.36 8.21 17.07
N MET A 42 -18.18 7.35 16.46
CA MET A 42 -18.49 7.39 15.03
C MET A 42 -19.75 8.21 14.68
N SER A 43 -20.39 8.85 15.67
CA SER A 43 -21.64 9.61 15.54
C SER A 43 -22.80 8.83 14.88
N LEU A 44 -22.91 7.53 15.15
CA LEU A 44 -23.95 6.66 14.59
C LEU A 44 -25.33 7.01 15.16
N GLN A 45 -26.38 6.80 14.37
CA GLN A 45 -27.77 7.04 14.80
C GLN A 45 -28.46 5.75 15.17
N LYS A 46 -29.42 5.82 16.10
CA LYS A 46 -30.28 4.66 16.38
C LYS A 46 -31.19 4.39 15.18
N SER A 47 -31.37 3.12 14.83
CA SER A 47 -32.29 2.70 13.77
C SER A 47 -32.87 1.32 14.06
N SER A 48 -34.15 1.13 13.71
CA SER A 48 -34.83 -0.17 13.73
C SER A 48 -34.93 -0.83 12.36
N THR A 49 -34.53 -0.13 11.29
CA THR A 49 -34.66 -0.58 9.90
C THR A 49 -33.28 -0.81 9.27
N GLY A 50 -33.11 -1.99 8.67
CA GLY A 50 -31.89 -2.33 7.95
C GLY A 50 -31.52 -3.81 8.03
N ARG A 51 -30.50 -4.20 7.26
CA ARG A 51 -29.87 -5.53 7.35
C ARG A 51 -29.11 -5.65 8.67
N LYS A 52 -29.38 -6.71 9.41
CA LYS A 52 -28.85 -6.91 10.76
C LYS A 52 -27.41 -7.40 10.73
N ILE A 53 -26.51 -6.68 11.40
CA ILE A 53 -25.15 -7.11 11.71
C ILE A 53 -25.09 -7.35 13.21
N ILE A 54 -24.87 -8.60 13.63
CA ILE A 54 -24.82 -8.94 15.05
C ILE A 54 -23.44 -8.59 15.58
N PHE A 55 -23.37 -7.78 16.63
CA PHE A 55 -22.17 -7.38 17.34
C PHE A 55 -22.01 -8.27 18.59
N SER A 56 -20.98 -9.10 18.66
CA SER A 56 -20.78 -10.10 19.73
C SER A 56 -19.37 -10.05 20.30
N ILE A 57 -19.19 -10.26 21.60
CA ILE A 57 -17.87 -10.50 22.21
C ILE A 57 -17.59 -12.00 22.24
N GLN A 58 -16.32 -12.39 22.17
CA GLN A 58 -15.87 -13.78 22.30
C GLN A 58 -14.71 -13.90 23.30
N GLU A 59 -14.81 -14.89 24.20
CA GLU A 59 -13.96 -15.04 25.40
C GLU A 59 -12.56 -15.62 25.13
N SER A 60 -12.24 -16.08 23.92
CA SER A 60 -10.93 -16.68 23.64
C SER A 60 -10.19 -15.96 22.52
N TYR A 61 -8.85 -15.95 22.61
CA TYR A 61 -7.92 -15.79 21.47
C TYR A 61 -8.07 -16.90 20.41
N GLY A 62 -9.18 -17.66 20.42
CA GLY A 62 -9.52 -18.71 19.49
C GLY A 62 -9.65 -18.20 18.05
N PHE A 63 -9.47 -19.13 17.13
CA PHE A 63 -9.18 -18.88 15.73
C PHE A 63 -10.39 -18.43 14.86
N PHE A 64 -11.27 -17.56 15.36
CA PHE A 64 -12.46 -17.14 14.62
C PHE A 64 -12.26 -15.81 13.85
N PRO A 65 -12.87 -15.68 12.66
CA PRO A 65 -12.88 -14.44 11.90
C PRO A 65 -13.76 -13.40 12.61
N LEU A 66 -13.31 -12.15 12.65
CA LEU A 66 -14.04 -11.03 13.23
C LEU A 66 -15.30 -10.69 12.40
N ILE A 67 -15.39 -11.22 11.17
CA ILE A 67 -16.58 -11.16 10.32
C ILE A 67 -16.84 -12.53 9.70
N ASN A 68 -18.02 -13.10 9.94
CA ASN A 68 -18.48 -14.26 9.17
C ASN A 68 -19.53 -13.83 8.12
N PHE A 69 -19.20 -13.99 6.84
CA PHE A 69 -20.09 -13.72 5.70
C PHE A 69 -20.85 -14.96 5.21
N SER A 70 -20.66 -16.12 5.84
CA SER A 70 -21.26 -17.39 5.41
C SER A 70 -22.69 -17.61 5.90
N GLU A 71 -23.25 -16.71 6.71
CA GLU A 71 -24.59 -16.83 7.30
C GLU A 71 -25.54 -15.74 6.78
N ASP A 72 -26.86 -15.98 6.88
CA ASP A 72 -27.95 -15.05 6.47
C ASP A 72 -27.91 -13.67 7.18
N SER A 73 -27.11 -13.53 8.24
CA SER A 73 -26.84 -12.28 8.95
C SER A 73 -25.34 -12.16 9.25
N PRO A 74 -24.62 -11.12 8.76
CA PRO A 74 -23.22 -10.92 9.10
C PRO A 74 -23.03 -10.78 10.61
N LYS A 75 -22.06 -11.48 11.19
CA LYS A 75 -21.67 -11.33 12.59
C LYS A 75 -20.34 -10.60 12.68
N LEU A 76 -20.25 -9.56 13.51
CA LEU A 76 -19.07 -8.78 13.85
C LEU A 76 -18.64 -9.12 15.29
N PHE A 77 -17.39 -9.53 15.49
CA PHE A 77 -16.90 -9.98 16.80
C PHE A 77 -15.98 -8.96 17.51
N ALA A 78 -15.89 -9.00 18.84
CA ALA A 78 -14.87 -8.35 19.67
C ALA A 78 -14.19 -9.40 20.58
N ILE A 79 -12.90 -9.29 20.94
CA ILE A 79 -12.12 -10.37 21.61
C ILE A 79 -11.73 -10.01 23.08
N TYR A 80 -11.79 -10.93 24.07
CA TYR A 80 -11.53 -10.78 25.54
C TYR A 80 -10.09 -11.25 25.99
N PRO A 81 -9.47 -10.89 27.18
CA PRO A 81 -9.90 -10.07 28.36
C PRO A 81 -9.32 -8.67 28.55
N PHE A 82 -9.75 -8.01 29.64
CA PHE A 82 -9.62 -6.60 30.03
C PHE A 82 -8.72 -6.40 31.26
N ASP A 83 -7.85 -5.37 31.22
CA ASP A 83 -7.21 -4.77 32.41
C ASP A 83 -6.88 -3.26 32.25
N ASP A 84 -6.98 -2.69 31.04
CA ASP A 84 -6.52 -1.31 30.73
C ASP A 84 -7.38 -0.64 29.62
N ILE A 85 -7.54 0.69 29.71
CA ILE A 85 -8.25 1.58 28.78
C ILE A 85 -7.72 1.42 27.35
N ASP A 86 -6.41 1.32 27.18
CA ASP A 86 -5.79 1.15 25.86
C ASP A 86 -6.21 -0.18 25.21
N LYS A 87 -6.34 -1.26 25.98
CA LYS A 87 -6.84 -2.56 25.49
C LYS A 87 -8.32 -2.45 25.08
N LYS A 88 -9.14 -1.69 25.80
CA LYS A 88 -10.54 -1.43 25.45
C LYS A 88 -10.64 -0.66 24.12
N MET A 89 -9.86 0.40 23.95
CA MET A 89 -9.87 1.23 22.73
C MET A 89 -9.35 0.50 21.50
N ASN A 90 -8.32 -0.34 21.64
CA ASN A 90 -7.83 -1.19 20.54
C ASN A 90 -8.92 -2.14 20.01
N LYS A 91 -9.78 -2.66 20.89
CA LYS A 91 -10.89 -3.53 20.49
C LYS A 91 -11.99 -2.75 19.76
N ILE A 92 -12.38 -1.59 20.26
CA ILE A 92 -13.34 -0.70 19.58
C ILE A 92 -12.81 -0.32 18.19
N ALA A 93 -11.52 -0.02 18.07
CA ALA A 93 -10.86 0.22 16.79
C ALA A 93 -10.95 -0.99 15.85
N SER A 94 -10.71 -2.19 16.37
CA SER A 94 -10.82 -3.45 15.62
C SER A 94 -12.23 -3.68 15.09
N CYS A 95 -13.26 -3.37 15.88
CA CYS A 95 -14.66 -3.43 15.46
C CYS A 95 -14.96 -2.45 14.32
N ALA A 96 -14.47 -1.21 14.43
CA ALA A 96 -14.58 -0.24 13.34
C ALA A 96 -13.90 -0.78 12.07
N PHE A 97 -12.65 -1.25 12.15
CA PHE A 97 -11.99 -1.85 10.98
C PHE A 97 -12.74 -3.04 10.40
N GLY A 98 -13.40 -3.83 11.25
CA GLY A 98 -14.34 -4.86 10.82
C GLY A 98 -15.49 -4.27 9.98
N ILE A 99 -16.21 -3.26 10.49
CA ILE A 99 -17.27 -2.55 9.75
C ILE A 99 -16.76 -2.08 8.39
N ALA A 100 -15.60 -1.45 8.33
CA ALA A 100 -15.05 -0.98 7.06
C ALA A 100 -14.75 -2.11 6.06
N SER A 101 -14.22 -3.23 6.55
CA SER A 101 -13.88 -4.38 5.70
C SER A 101 -15.10 -5.08 5.09
N TYR A 102 -16.30 -4.87 5.67
CA TYR A 102 -17.58 -5.28 5.07
C TYR A 102 -17.81 -4.67 3.69
N PHE A 103 -17.24 -3.50 3.42
CA PHE A 103 -17.44 -2.78 2.16
C PHE A 103 -16.49 -3.22 1.04
N ILE A 104 -15.49 -4.06 1.31
CA ILE A 104 -14.53 -4.53 0.31
C ILE A 104 -15.20 -5.21 -0.90
N PRO A 105 -16.16 -6.13 -0.72
CA PRO A 105 -16.91 -6.72 -1.83
C PRO A 105 -17.69 -5.72 -2.68
N TYR A 106 -17.98 -4.53 -2.16
CA TYR A 106 -18.80 -3.49 -2.80
C TYR A 106 -17.96 -2.34 -3.37
N GLY A 107 -16.65 -2.54 -3.57
CA GLY A 107 -15.77 -1.51 -4.10
C GLY A 107 -15.20 -0.56 -3.04
N GLY A 108 -15.47 -0.80 -1.75
CA GLY A 108 -15.00 0.02 -0.64
C GLY A 108 -13.64 -0.39 -0.09
N PHE A 109 -12.95 0.53 0.56
CA PHE A 109 -11.70 0.24 1.29
C PHE A 109 -11.35 1.39 2.25
N LEU A 110 -10.61 1.07 3.31
CA LEU A 110 -9.96 2.08 4.14
C LEU A 110 -8.60 2.45 3.56
N ILE A 111 -8.33 3.75 3.51
CA ILE A 111 -7.01 4.26 3.17
C ILE A 111 -6.43 5.02 4.36
N HIS A 112 -5.13 4.82 4.60
CA HIS A 112 -4.38 5.64 5.54
C HIS A 112 -4.15 7.02 4.89
N GLY A 113 -4.89 8.02 5.36
CA GLY A 113 -4.94 9.35 4.78
C GLY A 113 -5.93 10.25 5.50
N ALA A 114 -5.59 11.54 5.58
CA ALA A 114 -6.43 12.58 6.13
C ALA A 114 -7.47 13.02 5.08
N LEU A 115 -8.73 13.13 5.47
CA LEU A 115 -9.81 13.67 4.63
C LEU A 115 -9.99 15.16 4.92
N ILE A 116 -9.78 15.98 3.88
CA ILE A 116 -10.10 17.41 3.91
C ILE A 116 -11.24 17.70 2.93
N GLU A 117 -12.00 18.75 3.20
CA GLU A 117 -13.16 19.17 2.43
C GLU A 117 -13.11 20.67 2.14
N LYS A 118 -13.53 21.07 0.93
CA LYS A 118 -13.92 22.45 0.62
C LYS A 118 -15.17 22.43 -0.25
N ASN A 119 -16.18 23.22 0.11
CA ASN A 119 -17.43 23.39 -0.64
C ASN A 119 -18.10 22.05 -1.02
N GLY A 120 -18.17 21.10 -0.06
CA GLY A 120 -18.77 19.78 -0.29
C GLY A 120 -17.91 18.80 -1.10
N CYS A 121 -16.71 19.18 -1.54
CA CYS A 121 -15.80 18.30 -2.28
C CYS A 121 -14.68 17.79 -1.38
N GLY A 122 -14.46 16.48 -1.37
CA GLY A 122 -13.45 15.81 -0.57
C GLY A 122 -12.12 15.61 -1.28
N ILE A 123 -11.03 15.67 -0.52
CA ILE A 123 -9.67 15.30 -0.94
C ILE A 123 -9.02 14.46 0.15
N VAL A 124 -8.29 13.44 -0.26
CA VAL A 124 -7.47 12.65 0.67
C VAL A 124 -6.00 13.08 0.56
N LEU A 125 -5.42 13.49 1.69
CA LEU A 125 -3.98 13.67 1.86
C LEU A 125 -3.39 12.38 2.44
N SER A 126 -2.65 11.63 1.61
CA SER A 126 -2.08 10.34 1.98
C SER A 126 -0.55 10.38 1.97
N GLY A 127 0.07 9.36 2.51
CA GLY A 127 1.52 9.22 2.56
C GLY A 127 1.99 8.41 3.78
N PRO A 128 3.29 8.08 3.82
CA PRO A 128 3.89 7.31 4.90
C PRO A 128 3.61 7.89 6.29
N SER A 129 3.76 7.08 7.32
CA SER A 129 3.73 7.58 8.70
C SER A 129 4.82 8.62 8.92
N GLY A 130 4.55 9.67 9.71
CA GLY A 130 5.51 10.73 10.01
C GLY A 130 5.76 11.76 8.91
N ILE A 131 5.23 11.59 7.68
CA ILE A 131 5.45 12.53 6.57
C ILE A 131 4.82 13.93 6.80
N GLY A 132 3.89 14.04 7.76
CA GLY A 132 3.21 15.29 8.11
C GLY A 132 1.74 15.38 7.70
N LYS A 133 1.03 14.27 7.47
CA LYS A 133 -0.41 14.26 7.13
C LYS A 133 -1.27 15.05 8.11
N SER A 134 -1.19 14.72 9.40
CA SER A 134 -1.95 15.41 10.44
C SER A 134 -1.55 16.89 10.56
N THR A 135 -0.28 17.21 10.35
CA THR A 135 0.21 18.59 10.31
C THR A 135 -0.40 19.35 9.12
N ALA A 136 -0.40 18.78 7.92
CA ALA A 136 -1.02 19.37 6.74
C ALA A 136 -2.53 19.55 6.93
N SER A 137 -3.21 18.53 7.46
CA SER A 137 -4.66 18.56 7.76
C SER A 137 -5.04 19.63 8.78
N LYS A 138 -4.17 19.94 9.74
CA LYS A 138 -4.40 21.02 10.73
C LYS A 138 -4.11 22.42 10.19
N ARG A 139 -3.32 22.53 9.12
CA ARG A 139 -2.87 23.81 8.56
C ARG A 139 -3.78 24.38 7.49
N ILE A 140 -4.68 23.58 6.93
CA ILE A 140 -5.62 24.06 5.91
C ILE A 140 -6.51 25.19 6.47
N PRO A 141 -6.57 26.37 5.81
CA PRO A 141 -7.38 27.48 6.28
C PRO A 141 -8.84 27.37 5.80
N PRO A 142 -9.80 28.02 6.47
CA PRO A 142 -11.14 28.22 5.92
C PRO A 142 -11.07 28.79 4.47
N PRO A 143 -11.96 28.34 3.56
CA PRO A 143 -13.13 27.49 3.78
C PRO A 143 -12.82 25.97 3.76
N TRP A 144 -11.55 25.56 3.74
CA TRP A 144 -11.21 24.15 3.94
C TRP A 144 -11.51 23.71 5.36
N CYS A 145 -11.92 22.45 5.51
CA CYS A 145 -12.15 21.81 6.81
C CYS A 145 -11.50 20.42 6.82
N SER A 146 -10.91 20.05 7.95
CA SER A 146 -10.37 18.71 8.19
C SER A 146 -11.47 17.83 8.77
N LEU A 147 -11.81 16.72 8.10
CA LEU A 147 -12.84 15.78 8.54
C LEU A 147 -12.26 14.57 9.28
N SER A 148 -11.05 14.11 8.89
CA SER A 148 -10.26 13.10 9.62
C SER A 148 -8.78 13.27 9.28
N ASP A 149 -7.87 12.76 10.13
CA ASP A 149 -6.42 12.98 9.97
C ASP A 149 -5.54 11.71 9.87
N ASP A 150 -6.10 10.52 10.13
CA ASP A 150 -5.37 9.23 10.04
C ASP A 150 -5.97 8.28 9.00
N ALA A 151 -7.28 8.08 9.03
CA ALA A 151 -7.97 7.13 8.17
C ALA A 151 -9.17 7.75 7.45
N THR A 152 -9.45 7.24 6.26
CA THR A 152 -10.60 7.63 5.43
C THR A 152 -11.21 6.38 4.81
N LEU A 153 -12.52 6.20 4.94
CA LEU A 153 -13.26 5.16 4.24
C LEU A 153 -13.67 5.69 2.86
N ILE A 154 -13.28 4.99 1.80
CA ILE A 154 -13.65 5.31 0.43
C ILE A 154 -14.63 4.26 -0.07
N LEU A 155 -15.73 4.71 -0.67
CA LEU A 155 -16.79 3.86 -1.20
C LEU A 155 -17.11 4.23 -2.64
N LYS A 156 -17.34 3.20 -3.46
CA LYS A 156 -17.82 3.36 -4.85
C LYS A 156 -19.35 3.44 -4.83
N HIS A 157 -19.91 4.46 -5.47
CA HIS A 157 -21.34 4.61 -5.67
C HIS A 157 -21.78 3.89 -6.96
N ASP A 158 -23.09 3.62 -7.08
CA ASP A 158 -23.70 2.91 -8.22
C ASP A 158 -23.47 3.63 -9.57
N ASN A 159 -23.35 4.96 -9.54
CA ASN A 159 -23.01 5.79 -10.71
C ASN A 159 -21.51 5.76 -11.07
N GLY A 160 -20.70 4.95 -10.37
CA GLY A 160 -19.25 4.85 -10.54
C GLY A 160 -18.42 5.93 -9.84
N SER A 161 -19.04 6.95 -9.23
CA SER A 161 -18.29 7.97 -8.49
C SER A 161 -17.80 7.45 -7.15
N TYR A 162 -16.71 8.01 -6.65
CA TYR A 162 -16.17 7.66 -5.33
C TYR A 162 -16.49 8.73 -4.31
N HIS A 163 -16.91 8.29 -3.13
CA HIS A 163 -17.17 9.15 -1.98
C HIS A 163 -16.24 8.78 -0.84
N ALA A 164 -15.85 9.79 -0.07
CA ALA A 164 -15.03 9.64 1.12
C ALA A 164 -15.83 9.95 2.38
N HIS A 165 -15.62 9.13 3.40
CA HIS A 165 -16.19 9.25 4.73
C HIS A 165 -15.05 9.41 5.74
N PRO A 166 -15.17 10.36 6.69
CA PRO A 166 -14.18 10.47 7.75
C PRO A 166 -14.18 9.18 8.58
N TRP A 167 -13.01 8.79 9.06
CA TRP A 167 -12.85 7.62 9.91
C TRP A 167 -12.15 7.98 11.22
N PRO A 168 -12.46 7.34 12.36
CA PRO A 168 -11.84 7.68 13.62
C PRO A 168 -10.32 7.55 13.64
N THR A 169 -9.67 8.51 14.29
CA THR A 169 -8.22 8.48 14.55
C THR A 169 -7.97 7.89 15.93
N TRP A 170 -7.81 6.56 15.97
CA TRP A 170 -7.71 5.81 17.23
C TRP A 170 -6.52 6.21 18.10
N SER A 171 -5.45 6.76 17.50
CA SER A 171 -4.29 7.22 18.26
C SER A 171 -4.60 8.35 19.25
N THR A 172 -5.71 9.08 19.09
CA THR A 172 -6.09 10.15 20.03
C THR A 172 -6.70 9.63 21.34
N PHE A 173 -7.02 8.33 21.43
CA PHE A 173 -7.59 7.71 22.63
C PHE A 173 -6.55 7.01 23.52
N PHE A 174 -5.34 6.79 23.02
CA PHE A 174 -4.27 6.14 23.78
C PHE A 174 -3.45 7.16 24.56
N ASN A 175 -2.71 6.71 25.59
CA ASN A 175 -1.80 7.54 26.38
C ASN A 175 -2.47 8.81 26.98
N ASN A 176 -3.66 8.67 27.57
CA ASN A 176 -4.46 9.78 28.11
C ASN A 176 -4.80 10.89 27.08
N GLY A 177 -4.87 10.54 25.80
CA GLY A 177 -5.30 11.47 24.76
C GLY A 177 -6.75 11.93 24.95
N THR A 178 -7.10 13.06 24.34
CA THR A 178 -8.41 13.72 24.47
C THR A 178 -9.55 12.98 23.77
N GLY A 179 -9.25 11.90 23.03
CA GLY A 179 -10.21 11.22 22.18
C GLY A 179 -10.70 12.08 21.02
N GLY A 180 -11.92 11.81 20.54
CA GLY A 180 -12.56 12.59 19.48
C GLY A 180 -13.90 11.98 19.06
N LYS A 181 -14.62 12.70 18.20
CA LYS A 181 -15.82 12.20 17.52
C LYS A 181 -15.74 12.53 16.04
N TRP A 182 -16.14 11.59 15.20
CA TRP A 182 -16.12 11.74 13.76
C TRP A 182 -17.52 11.48 13.23
N ASP A 183 -18.05 12.41 12.45
CA ASP A 183 -19.32 12.21 11.76
C ASP A 183 -19.12 11.32 10.53
N THR A 184 -19.04 10.01 10.77
CA THR A 184 -18.79 9.02 9.71
C THR A 184 -19.92 9.01 8.67
N LYS A 185 -21.11 9.52 9.02
CA LYS A 185 -22.27 9.62 8.12
C LYS A 185 -22.06 10.66 7.03
N LYS A 186 -21.24 11.67 7.31
CA LYS A 186 -20.85 12.67 6.33
C LYS A 186 -20.13 11.98 5.18
N SER A 187 -20.65 12.18 3.98
CA SER A 187 -20.12 11.66 2.72
C SER A 187 -19.79 12.84 1.81
N VAL A 188 -18.58 12.88 1.27
CA VAL A 188 -18.16 13.90 0.32
C VAL A 188 -17.68 13.25 -0.99
N PRO A 189 -18.14 13.72 -2.17
CA PRO A 189 -17.57 13.29 -3.45
C PRO A 189 -16.06 13.51 -3.47
N LEU A 190 -15.31 12.46 -3.76
CA LEU A 190 -13.85 12.50 -3.77
C LEU A 190 -13.35 13.05 -5.10
N LYS A 191 -12.66 14.20 -5.07
CA LYS A 191 -12.12 14.87 -6.26
C LYS A 191 -10.65 14.57 -6.53
N GLY A 192 -9.93 14.04 -5.55
CA GLY A 192 -8.57 13.58 -5.76
C GLY A 192 -7.91 13.03 -4.51
N LEU A 193 -6.79 12.36 -4.73
CA LEU A 193 -5.91 11.86 -3.68
C LEU A 193 -4.48 12.36 -3.92
N PHE A 194 -3.88 12.94 -2.89
CA PHE A 194 -2.58 13.60 -2.97
C PHE A 194 -1.62 12.94 -1.99
N PHE A 195 -0.54 12.38 -2.52
CA PHE A 195 0.53 11.81 -1.72
C PHE A 195 1.52 12.89 -1.29
N LEU A 196 1.70 13.08 0.01
CA LEU A 196 2.63 14.07 0.55
C LEU A 196 4.08 13.66 0.34
N LYS A 197 4.89 14.64 -0.06
CA LYS A 197 6.34 14.59 -0.10
C LYS A 197 6.86 15.91 0.47
N GLN A 198 7.70 15.85 1.50
CA GLN A 198 8.35 17.05 2.04
C GLN A 198 9.26 17.67 0.96
N SER A 199 9.19 18.98 0.84
CA SER A 199 9.95 19.77 -0.13
C SER A 199 10.04 21.23 0.34
N ASP A 200 10.93 21.99 -0.28
CA ASP A 200 11.09 23.43 -0.06
C ASP A 200 10.13 24.26 -0.92
N ILE A 201 9.34 23.59 -1.77
CA ILE A 201 8.30 24.19 -2.61
C ILE A 201 6.99 23.43 -2.49
N ASP A 202 5.90 24.17 -2.64
CA ASP A 202 4.57 23.59 -2.79
C ASP A 202 4.30 23.35 -4.29
N LEU A 203 4.19 22.10 -4.70
CA LEU A 203 3.98 21.74 -6.11
C LEU A 203 3.22 20.42 -6.23
N VAL A 204 2.26 20.39 -7.15
CA VAL A 204 1.56 19.15 -7.52
C VAL A 204 2.17 18.55 -8.78
N GLU A 205 2.56 17.28 -8.70
CA GLU A 205 3.11 16.52 -9.82
C GLU A 205 2.22 15.34 -10.21
N LYS A 206 2.20 15.03 -11.51
CA LYS A 206 1.52 13.85 -12.04
C LYS A 206 2.30 12.59 -11.69
N ILE A 207 1.60 11.59 -11.16
CA ILE A 207 2.16 10.26 -10.88
C ILE A 207 1.90 9.33 -12.08
N GLN A 208 2.88 8.51 -12.46
CA GLN A 208 2.69 7.46 -13.47
C GLN A 208 1.74 6.37 -12.95
N LEU A 209 0.94 5.76 -13.83
CA LEU A 209 -0.15 4.85 -13.45
C LEU A 209 0.26 3.74 -12.49
N HIS A 210 1.37 3.03 -12.76
CA HIS A 210 1.86 1.96 -11.87
C HIS A 210 2.26 2.49 -10.48
N ASN A 211 2.83 3.69 -10.39
CA ASN A 211 3.17 4.30 -9.10
C ASN A 211 1.89 4.67 -8.35
N LYS A 212 0.82 5.11 -9.04
CA LYS A 212 -0.48 5.35 -8.39
C LYS A 212 -1.01 4.06 -7.76
N PHE A 213 -1.03 2.96 -8.51
CA PHE A 213 -1.49 1.66 -8.02
C PHE A 213 -0.74 1.25 -6.76
N ILE A 214 0.60 1.24 -6.83
CA ILE A 214 1.45 0.80 -5.72
C ILE A 214 1.23 1.66 -4.48
N MET A 215 1.24 2.98 -4.64
CA MET A 215 1.12 3.90 -3.49
C MET A 215 -0.26 3.80 -2.84
N VAL A 216 -1.34 3.70 -3.63
CA VAL A 216 -2.70 3.52 -3.10
C VAL A 216 -2.83 2.16 -2.43
N PHE A 217 -2.36 1.09 -3.09
CA PHE A 217 -2.41 -0.25 -2.56
C PHE A 217 -1.65 -0.36 -1.24
N GLU A 218 -0.45 0.24 -1.13
CA GLU A 218 0.32 0.25 0.12
C GLU A 218 -0.43 0.96 1.26
N CYS A 219 -1.09 2.08 0.98
CA CYS A 219 -1.88 2.80 1.98
C CYS A 219 -3.15 2.06 2.41
N ILE A 220 -3.74 1.24 1.53
CA ILE A 220 -4.85 0.36 1.88
C ILE A 220 -4.33 -0.83 2.70
N GLN A 221 -3.24 -1.47 2.27
CA GLN A 221 -2.62 -2.58 2.99
C GLN A 221 -2.16 -2.19 4.40
N HIS A 222 -1.75 -0.93 4.59
CA HIS A 222 -1.49 -0.38 5.92
C HIS A 222 -2.70 -0.48 6.86
N MET A 223 -3.90 -0.27 6.35
CA MET A 223 -5.15 -0.35 7.10
C MET A 223 -5.64 -1.78 7.19
N PHE A 224 -5.56 -2.54 6.08
CA PHE A 224 -6.00 -3.94 6.02
C PHE A 224 -5.28 -4.82 7.03
N LYS A 225 -3.97 -4.63 7.27
CA LYS A 225 -3.23 -5.36 8.32
C LYS A 225 -3.82 -5.24 9.73
N ARG A 226 -4.56 -4.15 10.01
CA ARG A 226 -5.25 -3.97 11.30
C ARG A 226 -6.53 -4.80 11.44
N CYS A 227 -7.00 -5.38 10.34
CA CYS A 227 -8.14 -6.29 10.31
C CYS A 227 -7.84 -7.61 9.58
N GLU A 228 -6.60 -7.88 9.15
CA GLU A 228 -6.24 -9.09 8.41
C GLU A 228 -6.50 -10.35 9.24
N HIS A 229 -6.27 -10.29 10.55
CA HIS A 229 -6.62 -11.37 11.49
C HIS A 229 -8.12 -11.68 11.55
N ASN A 230 -8.97 -10.86 10.93
CA ASN A 230 -10.41 -11.06 10.83
C ASN A 230 -10.78 -12.04 9.71
N PHE A 231 -9.84 -12.40 8.83
CA PHE A 231 -10.06 -13.27 7.68
C PHE A 231 -9.11 -14.46 7.82
N ARG A 232 -9.56 -15.60 8.36
CA ARG A 232 -8.64 -16.71 8.72
C ARG A 232 -8.54 -17.84 7.70
N GLU A 233 -9.51 -18.01 6.80
CA GLU A 233 -9.36 -19.02 5.75
C GLU A 233 -8.47 -18.48 4.63
N PRO A 234 -7.37 -19.18 4.25
CA PRO A 234 -6.46 -18.73 3.19
C PRO A 234 -7.16 -18.43 1.87
N ASN A 235 -8.25 -19.16 1.58
CA ASN A 235 -9.11 -18.91 0.42
C ASN A 235 -9.87 -17.59 0.54
N ASN A 236 -10.39 -17.24 1.72
CA ASN A 236 -11.13 -15.99 1.95
C ASN A 236 -10.21 -14.78 1.91
N ILE A 237 -9.01 -14.86 2.50
CA ILE A 237 -7.98 -13.81 2.43
C ILE A 237 -7.63 -13.52 0.97
N ARG A 238 -7.41 -14.57 0.18
CA ARG A 238 -7.08 -14.44 -1.23
C ARG A 238 -8.20 -13.77 -2.04
N GLU A 239 -9.46 -14.13 -1.80
CA GLU A 239 -10.60 -13.50 -2.48
C GLU A 239 -10.77 -12.03 -2.07
N VAL A 240 -10.47 -11.68 -0.82
CA VAL A 240 -10.43 -10.29 -0.34
C VAL A 240 -9.31 -9.52 -1.05
N TYR A 241 -8.09 -10.04 -1.11
CA TYR A 241 -6.97 -9.41 -1.83
C TYR A 241 -7.28 -9.21 -3.32
N LYS A 242 -7.89 -10.20 -3.99
CA LYS A 242 -8.33 -10.06 -5.39
C LYS A 242 -9.32 -8.90 -5.56
N LYS A 243 -10.30 -8.81 -4.65
CA LYS A 243 -11.28 -7.72 -4.64
C LYS A 243 -10.60 -6.36 -4.40
N GLU A 244 -9.69 -6.26 -3.43
CA GLU A 244 -8.96 -5.02 -3.18
C GLU A 244 -8.13 -4.59 -4.39
N ILE A 245 -7.38 -5.50 -5.02
CA ILE A 245 -6.59 -5.21 -6.23
C ILE A 245 -7.49 -4.68 -7.35
N LYS A 246 -8.66 -5.31 -7.57
CA LYS A 246 -9.66 -4.84 -8.53
C LYS A 246 -10.17 -3.44 -8.15
N ASN A 247 -10.57 -3.25 -6.90
CA ASN A 247 -11.09 -1.98 -6.39
C ASN A 247 -10.07 -0.84 -6.56
N VAL A 248 -8.79 -1.10 -6.31
CA VAL A 248 -7.70 -0.14 -6.52
C VAL A 248 -7.52 0.16 -8.01
N GLY A 249 -7.55 -0.86 -8.88
CA GLY A 249 -7.49 -0.66 -10.32
C GLY A 249 -8.60 0.24 -10.85
N ASP A 250 -9.84 -0.01 -10.43
CA ASP A 250 -11.00 0.83 -10.75
C ASP A 250 -10.86 2.25 -10.16
N PHE A 251 -10.34 2.35 -8.94
CA PHE A 251 -10.20 3.62 -8.25
C PHE A 251 -9.17 4.54 -8.91
N ILE A 252 -7.98 4.04 -9.23
CA ILE A 252 -6.90 4.88 -9.79
C ILE A 252 -7.19 5.37 -11.22
N THR A 253 -8.14 4.72 -11.90
CA THR A 253 -8.61 5.14 -13.23
C THR A 253 -9.74 6.16 -13.13
N SER A 254 -10.50 6.16 -12.03
CA SER A 254 -11.65 7.04 -11.83
C SER A 254 -11.32 8.31 -11.01
N VAL A 255 -10.37 8.22 -10.09
CA VAL A 255 -10.01 9.32 -9.17
C VAL A 255 -8.62 9.86 -9.51
N PRO A 256 -8.48 11.19 -9.73
CA PRO A 256 -7.17 11.82 -9.94
C PRO A 256 -6.24 11.61 -8.74
N ILE A 257 -5.02 11.14 -9.01
CA ILE A 257 -4.00 10.87 -8.00
C ILE A 257 -2.72 11.61 -8.34
N TYR A 258 -2.20 12.36 -7.37
CA TYR A 258 -1.06 13.25 -7.54
C TYR A 258 -0.03 13.10 -6.41
N LEU A 259 1.18 13.58 -6.69
CA LEU A 259 2.21 13.79 -5.68
C LEU A 259 2.16 15.27 -5.30
N LEU A 260 2.05 15.56 -4.02
CA LEU A 260 2.07 16.90 -3.47
C LEU A 260 3.41 17.12 -2.76
N GLN A 261 4.30 17.85 -3.42
CA GLN A 261 5.42 18.47 -2.75
C GLN A 261 4.86 19.52 -1.80
N ASN A 262 5.23 19.42 -0.52
CA ASN A 262 4.64 20.19 0.56
C ASN A 262 5.72 20.75 1.48
N THR A 263 5.67 22.05 1.67
CA THR A 263 6.48 22.78 2.65
C THR A 263 5.87 22.71 4.05
N LEU A 264 6.69 22.98 5.06
CA LEU A 264 6.23 23.03 6.45
C LEU A 264 5.38 24.27 6.78
N SER A 265 5.53 25.37 6.04
CA SER A 265 4.91 26.67 6.35
C SER A 265 4.17 27.33 5.16
N GLY A 266 4.36 26.86 3.93
CA GLY A 266 3.74 27.40 2.72
C GLY A 266 2.27 26.99 2.51
N LYS A 267 1.71 27.39 1.37
CA LYS A 267 0.28 27.31 1.08
C LYS A 267 -0.06 26.21 0.08
N PHE A 268 0.32 24.97 0.38
CA PHE A 268 0.12 23.82 -0.51
C PHE A 268 -1.32 23.65 -1.04
N TRP A 269 -2.33 24.10 -0.28
CA TRP A 269 -3.73 24.06 -0.70
C TRP A 269 -4.00 24.90 -1.96
N GLU A 270 -3.26 26.00 -2.18
CA GLU A 270 -3.38 26.79 -3.43
C GLU A 270 -2.97 25.94 -4.64
N SER A 271 -1.93 25.10 -4.49
CA SER A 271 -1.50 24.18 -5.57
C SER A 271 -2.53 23.08 -5.84
N ILE A 272 -3.20 22.59 -4.80
CA ILE A 272 -4.32 21.65 -4.95
C ILE A 272 -5.49 22.31 -5.70
N GLU A 273 -5.83 23.55 -5.36
CA GLU A 273 -6.94 24.30 -5.96
C GLU A 273 -6.74 24.57 -7.44
N LEU A 274 -5.52 24.93 -7.85
CA LEU A 274 -5.17 25.14 -9.25
C LEU A 274 -5.49 23.90 -10.09
N ILE A 275 -5.04 22.73 -9.63
CA ILE A 275 -5.25 21.45 -10.33
C ILE A 275 -6.73 21.06 -10.36
N ILE A 276 -7.48 21.27 -9.28
CA ILE A 276 -8.91 20.96 -9.26
C ILE A 276 -9.70 21.87 -10.19
N THR A 277 -9.29 23.13 -10.31
CA THR A 277 -9.92 24.09 -11.24
C THR A 277 -9.60 23.75 -12.70
N GLU A 278 -8.37 23.33 -12.98
CA GLU A 278 -7.95 22.80 -14.29
C GLU A 278 -8.72 21.52 -14.68
N LEU A 279 -9.01 20.65 -13.72
CA LEU A 279 -9.82 19.46 -13.96
C LEU A 279 -11.29 19.79 -14.29
N LYS A 280 -11.85 20.84 -13.70
CA LYS A 280 -13.23 21.28 -13.99
C LYS A 280 -13.35 21.87 -15.40
N SER A 281 -12.45 22.78 -15.75
CA SER A 281 -12.43 23.39 -17.09
C SER A 281 -12.28 22.37 -18.21
N ASN A 282 -11.37 21.39 -18.05
CA ASN A 282 -11.24 20.30 -19.03
C ASN A 282 -12.45 19.36 -19.07
N GLN A 283 -13.21 19.19 -17.98
CA GLN A 283 -14.43 18.38 -18.02
C GLN A 283 -15.54 19.08 -18.79
N ASP A 284 -15.69 20.41 -18.65
CA ASP A 284 -16.71 21.18 -19.35
C ASP A 284 -16.47 21.20 -20.89
N ASP A 285 -15.21 21.33 -21.34
CA ASP A 285 -14.85 21.25 -22.77
C ASP A 285 -15.08 19.84 -23.35
N ILE A 286 -14.85 18.79 -22.54
CA ILE A 286 -15.04 17.39 -22.94
C ILE A 286 -16.54 17.02 -23.01
N TYR A 287 -17.43 17.69 -22.26
CA TYR A 287 -18.87 17.45 -22.37
C TYR A 287 -19.49 18.05 -23.65
N GLU A 288 -18.98 19.18 -24.15
CA GLU A 288 -19.42 19.72 -25.46
C GLU A 288 -18.91 18.86 -26.63
N GLU A 289 -17.69 18.33 -26.56
CA GLU A 289 -17.11 17.51 -27.64
C GLU A 289 -17.68 16.07 -27.66
N ASN A 290 -17.98 15.48 -26.50
CA ASN A 290 -18.54 14.12 -26.40
C ASN A 290 -20.04 14.03 -26.74
N ALA A 291 -20.79 15.13 -26.67
CA ALA A 291 -22.17 15.18 -27.16
C ALA A 291 -22.23 15.00 -28.70
N PHE A 292 -21.15 15.35 -29.41
CA PHE A 292 -21.06 15.23 -30.87
C PHE A 292 -20.46 13.90 -31.35
N LEU A 293 -19.64 13.23 -30.55
CA LEU A 293 -18.89 12.02 -30.94
C LEU A 293 -19.58 10.69 -30.56
N ASN A 294 -20.66 10.72 -29.78
CA ASN A 294 -21.37 9.53 -29.29
C ASN A 294 -22.28 8.83 -30.33
N GLN A 295 -21.91 8.83 -31.61
CA GLN A 295 -22.59 7.99 -32.60
C GLN A 295 -21.74 6.91 -33.25
N ASN A 296 -20.40 6.96 -33.29
CA ASN A 296 -19.63 5.88 -33.91
C ASN A 296 -18.14 5.85 -33.50
N LYS A 297 -17.76 5.04 -32.50
CA LYS A 297 -16.46 4.31 -32.50
C LYS A 297 -16.29 3.34 -31.32
N PRO A 298 -15.65 2.18 -31.52
CA PRO A 298 -15.37 1.21 -30.46
C PRO A 298 -14.14 1.63 -29.64
N SER A 299 -14.28 1.47 -28.32
CA SER A 299 -13.28 1.73 -27.30
C SER A 299 -12.03 0.86 -27.46
N LYS A 300 -10.88 1.47 -27.71
CA LYS A 300 -9.56 0.88 -27.38
C LYS A 300 -9.04 1.51 -26.09
N VAL A 301 -9.58 1.04 -24.97
CA VAL A 301 -9.01 1.26 -23.64
C VAL A 301 -7.89 0.22 -23.42
N PRO A 302 -6.71 0.57 -22.87
CA PRO A 302 -5.71 -0.42 -22.51
C PRO A 302 -6.23 -1.30 -21.38
N ALA A 303 -6.12 -2.62 -21.58
CA ALA A 303 -6.41 -3.72 -20.68
C ALA A 303 -6.41 -3.38 -19.18
N THR A 304 -7.57 -3.57 -18.55
CA THR A 304 -7.81 -3.60 -17.11
C THR A 304 -6.84 -4.57 -16.39
N SER A 305 -6.45 -4.25 -15.15
CA SER A 305 -5.57 -5.08 -14.30
C SER A 305 -6.07 -6.51 -14.09
N SER A 306 -7.36 -6.77 -14.32
CA SER A 306 -7.98 -8.10 -14.32
C SER A 306 -7.57 -9.01 -15.48
N GLU A 307 -6.97 -8.49 -16.56
CA GLU A 307 -6.48 -9.31 -17.67
C GLU A 307 -5.04 -9.81 -17.49
N ILE A 308 -4.30 -9.29 -16.49
CA ILE A 308 -2.87 -9.58 -16.36
C ILE A 308 -2.60 -10.88 -15.57
N PHE A 309 -3.51 -11.28 -14.68
CA PHE A 309 -3.37 -12.49 -13.87
C PHE A 309 -4.42 -13.51 -14.25
N SER A 310 -3.98 -14.68 -14.71
CA SER A 310 -4.87 -15.80 -15.03
C SER A 310 -5.55 -16.33 -13.76
N ASP A 311 -6.78 -16.85 -13.91
CA ASP A 311 -7.52 -17.45 -12.81
C ASP A 311 -6.68 -18.50 -12.08
N GLY A 312 -6.55 -18.34 -10.76
CA GLY A 312 -5.75 -19.24 -9.93
C GLY A 312 -4.31 -18.81 -9.68
N HIS A 313 -3.87 -17.65 -10.18
CA HIS A 313 -2.59 -17.02 -9.83
C HIS A 313 -2.72 -16.08 -8.60
N ILE A 314 -1.62 -15.83 -7.90
CA ILE A 314 -1.52 -15.01 -6.68
C ILE A 314 -0.55 -13.86 -6.97
N PRO A 315 -1.05 -12.61 -7.06
CA PRO A 315 -0.17 -11.45 -7.17
C PRO A 315 0.51 -11.15 -5.83
N ILE A 316 1.84 -11.06 -5.80
CA ILE A 316 2.62 -10.73 -4.59
C ILE A 316 3.50 -9.51 -4.85
N LEU A 317 3.44 -8.48 -4.01
CA LEU A 317 4.33 -7.31 -4.14
C LEU A 317 5.71 -7.62 -3.53
N PHE A 318 6.74 -7.63 -4.37
CA PHE A 318 8.11 -7.85 -3.91
C PHE A 318 8.74 -6.56 -3.38
N SER A 319 9.18 -6.56 -2.12
CA SER A 319 9.74 -5.36 -1.47
C SER A 319 11.23 -5.47 -1.13
N GLY A 320 11.87 -6.62 -1.38
CA GLY A 320 13.26 -6.87 -0.98
C GLY A 320 14.32 -6.63 -2.07
N TYR A 321 15.59 -6.77 -1.69
CA TYR A 321 16.73 -6.83 -2.62
C TYR A 321 17.44 -8.18 -2.64
N SER A 322 16.92 -9.17 -1.91
CA SER A 322 17.54 -10.49 -1.78
C SER A 322 17.59 -11.25 -3.12
N MET A 323 16.68 -10.93 -4.03
CA MET A 323 16.61 -11.53 -5.38
C MET A 323 17.19 -10.63 -6.48
N TYR A 324 17.88 -9.54 -6.14
CA TYR A 324 18.47 -8.66 -7.15
C TYR A 324 19.60 -9.35 -7.94
N PRO A 325 19.69 -9.17 -9.27
CA PRO A 325 18.88 -8.33 -10.17
C PRO A 325 17.68 -9.06 -10.79
N THR A 326 17.44 -10.32 -10.43
CA THR A 326 16.34 -11.13 -10.98
C THR A 326 15.00 -10.49 -10.70
N LEU A 327 14.75 -10.15 -9.43
CA LEU A 327 13.58 -9.37 -9.00
C LEU A 327 14.06 -8.00 -8.49
N LEU A 328 13.25 -6.97 -8.75
CA LEU A 328 13.48 -5.60 -8.30
C LEU A 328 12.39 -5.21 -7.28
N PRO A 329 12.72 -4.35 -6.29
CA PRO A 329 11.71 -3.80 -5.41
C PRO A 329 10.56 -3.19 -6.22
N LEU A 330 9.35 -3.42 -5.74
CA LEU A 330 8.08 -3.05 -6.35
C LEU A 330 7.67 -3.85 -7.60
N ASP A 331 8.37 -4.94 -7.91
CA ASP A 331 7.85 -5.92 -8.87
C ASP A 331 6.57 -6.55 -8.31
N LEU A 332 5.52 -6.61 -9.13
CA LEU A 332 4.34 -7.39 -8.82
C LEU A 332 4.54 -8.80 -9.39
N LEU A 333 4.77 -9.75 -8.50
CA LEU A 333 5.04 -11.15 -8.82
C LEU A 333 3.76 -11.86 -9.20
N ASP A 334 3.81 -12.60 -10.30
CA ASP A 334 2.76 -13.52 -10.73
C ASP A 334 3.08 -14.92 -10.20
N VAL A 335 2.36 -15.38 -9.18
CA VAL A 335 2.70 -16.58 -8.40
C VAL A 335 1.65 -17.67 -8.56
N VAL A 336 2.09 -18.89 -8.86
CA VAL A 336 1.21 -20.05 -9.05
C VAL A 336 1.39 -21.05 -7.89
N PRO A 337 0.31 -21.47 -7.21
CA PRO A 337 0.39 -22.50 -6.18
C PRO A 337 0.87 -23.84 -6.73
N TYR A 338 1.63 -24.60 -5.93
CA TYR A 338 2.06 -25.94 -6.27
C TYR A 338 0.93 -26.97 -6.09
N LYS A 339 0.01 -27.04 -7.07
CA LYS A 339 -1.03 -28.08 -7.15
C LYS A 339 -0.44 -29.41 -7.64
N ASN A 340 -0.39 -29.59 -8.96
CA ASN A 340 0.03 -30.86 -9.60
C ASN A 340 1.53 -30.89 -9.95
N ARG A 341 2.28 -29.84 -9.60
CA ARG A 341 3.71 -29.70 -9.89
C ARG A 341 4.50 -29.85 -8.61
N ASN A 342 5.58 -30.63 -8.65
CA ASN A 342 6.53 -30.70 -7.55
C ASN A 342 7.54 -29.53 -7.62
N PRO A 343 7.88 -28.90 -6.48
CA PRO A 343 8.95 -27.90 -6.43
C PRO A 343 10.26 -28.46 -6.97
N SER A 344 10.95 -27.65 -7.79
CA SER A 344 12.19 -28.07 -8.47
C SER A 344 13.32 -27.10 -8.17
N ILE A 345 14.57 -27.60 -8.19
CA ILE A 345 15.75 -26.74 -8.10
C ILE A 345 15.72 -25.71 -9.23
N GLY A 346 15.94 -24.44 -8.88
CA GLY A 346 15.89 -23.32 -9.79
C GLY A 346 14.57 -22.57 -9.83
N ASP A 347 13.50 -23.10 -9.22
CA ASP A 347 12.26 -22.35 -9.04
C ASP A 347 12.46 -21.16 -8.10
N ILE A 348 11.86 -20.01 -8.43
CA ILE A 348 11.71 -18.90 -7.49
C ILE A 348 10.38 -19.09 -6.77
N ILE A 349 10.40 -19.16 -5.45
CA ILE A 349 9.24 -19.46 -4.62
C ILE A 349 8.95 -18.35 -3.63
N CYS A 350 7.67 -18.12 -3.37
CA CYS A 350 7.19 -17.30 -2.26
C CYS A 350 6.76 -18.24 -1.12
N PHE A 351 7.20 -17.95 0.10
CA PHE A 351 6.94 -18.79 1.26
C PHE A 351 6.92 -17.95 2.54
N ASN A 352 6.31 -18.52 3.59
CA ASN A 352 6.38 -17.97 4.93
C ASN A 352 7.49 -18.69 5.71
N PRO A 353 8.52 -17.98 6.18
CA PRO A 353 9.61 -18.60 6.93
C PRO A 353 9.09 -19.15 8.28
N PRO A 354 9.63 -20.27 8.79
CA PRO A 354 9.15 -20.90 10.02
C PRO A 354 9.13 -19.96 11.25
N ASN A 355 10.11 -19.05 11.32
CA ASN A 355 10.33 -18.16 12.47
C ASN A 355 10.19 -16.67 12.11
N GLY A 356 9.60 -16.33 10.95
CA GLY A 356 9.57 -14.95 10.47
C GLY A 356 8.16 -14.45 10.17
N GLU A 357 7.93 -13.18 10.47
CA GLU A 357 6.64 -12.51 10.26
C GLU A 357 6.41 -12.06 8.81
N LYS A 358 7.44 -12.10 7.96
CA LYS A 358 7.40 -11.55 6.58
C LYS A 358 7.54 -12.66 5.55
N GLN A 359 6.66 -12.64 4.55
CA GLN A 359 6.77 -13.49 3.37
C GLN A 359 8.10 -13.25 2.65
N VAL A 360 8.81 -14.34 2.34
CA VAL A 360 10.11 -14.33 1.67
C VAL A 360 9.94 -14.87 0.25
N THR A 361 10.72 -14.32 -0.69
CA THR A 361 10.78 -14.82 -2.07
C THR A 361 12.21 -15.16 -2.43
N HIS A 362 12.57 -16.44 -2.52
CA HIS A 362 13.92 -16.91 -2.83
C HIS A 362 13.91 -18.07 -3.83
N ARG A 363 15.08 -18.41 -4.37
CA ARG A 363 15.23 -19.52 -5.30
C ARG A 363 15.52 -20.81 -4.56
N ILE A 364 14.90 -21.92 -4.96
CA ILE A 364 15.28 -23.26 -4.51
C ILE A 364 16.66 -23.59 -5.07
N ILE A 365 17.61 -23.88 -4.19
CA ILE A 365 18.99 -24.22 -4.56
C ILE A 365 19.34 -25.68 -4.25
N GLY A 366 18.53 -26.35 -3.43
CA GLY A 366 18.70 -27.73 -3.06
C GLY A 366 17.39 -28.34 -2.61
N ILE A 367 17.25 -29.65 -2.82
CA ILE A 367 16.13 -30.45 -2.33
C ILE A 367 16.75 -31.61 -1.55
N ARG A 368 16.29 -31.81 -0.33
CA ARG A 368 16.68 -32.92 0.55
C ARG A 368 15.43 -33.68 0.99
N SER A 369 15.63 -34.82 1.64
CA SER A 369 14.53 -35.65 2.16
C SER A 369 13.64 -34.92 3.17
N ASP A 370 14.18 -33.93 3.87
CA ASP A 370 13.55 -33.14 4.92
C ASP A 370 13.00 -31.78 4.45
N GLY A 371 13.25 -31.37 3.21
CA GLY A 371 12.67 -30.15 2.65
C GLY A 371 13.48 -29.46 1.55
N TYR A 372 13.15 -28.18 1.33
CA TYR A 372 13.72 -27.33 0.29
C TYR A 372 14.68 -26.31 0.90
N LEU A 373 15.90 -26.24 0.36
CA LEU A 373 16.88 -25.21 0.71
C LEU A 373 16.76 -24.05 -0.27
N THR A 374 16.59 -22.85 0.26
CA THR A 374 16.40 -21.63 -0.54
C THR A 374 17.55 -20.64 -0.38
N GLN A 375 17.71 -19.79 -1.38
CA GLN A 375 18.67 -18.68 -1.33
C GLN A 375 18.22 -17.54 -2.23
N GLY A 376 18.36 -16.30 -1.73
CA GLY A 376 18.24 -15.11 -2.56
C GLY A 376 19.37 -15.01 -3.58
N ASP A 377 19.06 -14.70 -4.85
CA ASP A 377 20.08 -14.56 -5.92
C ASP A 377 21.17 -13.49 -5.59
N ASN A 378 20.88 -12.56 -4.69
CA ASN A 378 21.80 -11.54 -4.19
C ASN A 378 22.48 -11.89 -2.85
N ASN A 379 21.96 -12.88 -2.12
CA ASN A 379 22.48 -13.29 -0.82
C ASN A 379 23.81 -14.05 -0.97
N LYS A 380 24.66 -13.99 0.05
CA LYS A 380 25.95 -14.72 0.06
C LYS A 380 25.75 -16.18 0.45
N GLU A 381 25.04 -16.38 1.55
CA GLU A 381 24.74 -17.70 2.11
C GLU A 381 23.30 -18.09 1.77
N PRO A 382 22.99 -19.40 1.73
CA PRO A 382 21.63 -19.93 1.77
C PRO A 382 20.86 -19.51 3.03
N ASP A 383 19.54 -19.68 2.98
CA ASP A 383 18.71 -19.55 4.18
C ASP A 383 19.07 -20.66 5.19
N ASP A 384 18.94 -20.37 6.48
CA ASP A 384 19.40 -21.21 7.60
C ASP A 384 18.38 -22.27 8.04
N TYR A 385 17.29 -22.42 7.28
CA TYR A 385 16.23 -23.40 7.52
C TYR A 385 15.84 -24.14 6.23
N PHE A 386 15.26 -25.32 6.41
CA PHE A 386 14.62 -26.07 5.34
C PHE A 386 13.12 -25.80 5.34
N LEU A 387 12.56 -25.64 4.14
CA LEU A 387 11.13 -25.42 3.97
C LEU A 387 10.43 -26.75 3.70
N THR A 388 9.33 -27.00 4.41
CA THR A 388 8.38 -28.04 4.02
C THR A 388 7.46 -27.54 2.92
N ARG A 389 6.74 -28.46 2.27
CA ARG A 389 5.81 -28.09 1.19
C ARG A 389 4.66 -27.22 1.68
N GLU A 390 4.21 -27.36 2.92
CA GLU A 390 3.08 -26.58 3.45
C GLU A 390 3.42 -25.09 3.62
N LEU A 391 4.70 -24.75 3.81
CA LEU A 391 5.14 -23.37 3.96
C LEU A 391 5.22 -22.61 2.63
N LEU A 392 5.09 -23.30 1.50
CA LEU A 392 5.17 -22.71 0.16
C LEU A 392 3.84 -22.08 -0.25
N THR A 393 3.85 -20.77 -0.50
CA THR A 393 2.71 -20.07 -1.12
C THR A 393 2.57 -20.44 -2.60
N GLY A 394 3.70 -20.55 -3.31
CA GLY A 394 3.74 -20.90 -4.73
C GLY A 394 5.06 -20.54 -5.40
N TYR A 395 5.11 -20.65 -6.73
CA TYR A 395 6.27 -20.29 -7.53
C TYR A 395 5.99 -19.16 -8.50
N VAL A 396 6.99 -18.31 -8.70
CA VAL A 396 6.91 -17.11 -9.54
C VAL A 396 7.06 -17.51 -11.01
N VAL A 397 6.01 -17.28 -11.81
CA VAL A 397 6.01 -17.53 -13.26
C VAL A 397 6.32 -16.28 -14.07
N GLY A 398 6.12 -15.11 -13.48
CA GLY A 398 6.40 -13.83 -14.12
C GLY A 398 6.43 -12.68 -13.12
N VAL A 399 6.85 -11.52 -13.63
CA VAL A 399 6.78 -10.25 -12.91
C VAL A 399 6.25 -9.16 -13.80
N ILE A 400 5.44 -8.28 -13.24
CA ILE A 400 5.06 -7.03 -13.90
C ILE A 400 5.98 -5.94 -13.37
N ARG A 401 6.66 -5.27 -14.29
CA ARG A 401 7.58 -4.17 -13.99
C ARG A 401 7.42 -3.07 -15.04
N LYS A 402 7.10 -1.85 -14.60
CA LYS A 402 6.88 -0.70 -15.50
C LYS A 402 5.93 -1.05 -16.65
N ASP A 403 4.79 -1.66 -16.31
CA ASP A 403 3.71 -2.01 -17.23
C ASP A 403 4.07 -3.08 -18.29
N LYS A 404 5.17 -3.82 -18.08
CA LYS A 404 5.56 -4.97 -18.91
C LYS A 404 5.62 -6.25 -18.10
N TYR A 405 5.05 -7.32 -18.65
CA TYR A 405 5.19 -8.67 -18.11
C TYR A 405 6.52 -9.29 -18.55
N TYR A 406 7.32 -9.73 -17.58
CA TYR A 406 8.55 -10.46 -17.81
C TYR A 406 8.38 -11.88 -17.29
N LYS A 407 8.47 -12.87 -18.18
CA LYS A 407 8.43 -14.27 -17.79
C LYS A 407 9.65 -14.61 -16.94
N ILE A 408 9.42 -15.24 -15.79
CA ILE A 408 10.47 -15.74 -14.91
C ILE A 408 10.76 -17.19 -15.25
N SER A 409 12.05 -17.51 -15.35
CA SER A 409 12.51 -18.87 -15.59
C SER A 409 12.54 -19.68 -14.29
N PHE A 410 12.07 -20.92 -14.37
CA PHE A 410 12.00 -21.89 -13.28
C PHE A 410 12.67 -23.21 -13.69
N GLY A 411 12.87 -24.14 -12.74
CA GLY A 411 13.59 -25.39 -12.96
C GLY A 411 15.01 -25.19 -13.50
N ILE A 412 15.42 -26.04 -14.44
CA ILE A 412 16.76 -26.05 -15.06
C ILE A 412 17.10 -24.69 -15.72
N ILE A 413 16.13 -24.06 -16.39
CA ILE A 413 16.32 -22.73 -17.00
C ILE A 413 16.52 -21.69 -15.89
N GLY A 414 15.77 -21.82 -14.78
CA GLY A 414 15.97 -21.03 -13.57
C GLY A 414 17.39 -21.14 -12.99
N ILE A 415 17.97 -22.34 -12.96
CA ILE A 415 19.37 -22.56 -12.55
C ILE A 415 20.31 -21.76 -13.46
N TYR A 416 20.13 -21.84 -14.77
CA TYR A 416 20.95 -21.10 -15.73
C TYR A 416 20.81 -19.58 -15.57
N THR A 417 19.60 -19.06 -15.30
CA THR A 417 19.42 -17.63 -15.01
C THR A 417 20.18 -17.18 -13.76
N ARG A 418 20.19 -17.99 -12.70
CA ARG A 418 21.01 -17.73 -11.50
C ARG A 418 22.50 -17.75 -11.83
N TRP A 419 22.96 -18.72 -12.61
CA TRP A 419 24.36 -18.78 -13.06
C TRP A 419 24.78 -17.54 -13.84
N LYS A 420 23.94 -17.06 -14.76
CA LYS A 420 24.15 -15.78 -15.48
C LYS A 420 24.29 -14.61 -14.53
N VAL A 421 23.43 -14.52 -13.51
CA VAL A 421 23.49 -13.47 -12.48
C VAL A 421 24.81 -13.54 -11.70
N LEU A 422 25.22 -14.73 -11.25
CA LEU A 422 26.46 -14.94 -10.50
C LEU A 422 27.70 -14.60 -11.34
N ILE A 423 27.74 -15.03 -12.61
CA ILE A 423 28.81 -14.71 -13.55
C ILE A 423 28.87 -13.20 -13.78
N ARG A 424 27.73 -12.55 -14.06
CA ARG A 424 27.66 -11.09 -14.25
C ARG A 424 28.17 -10.36 -13.01
N LYS A 425 27.84 -10.82 -11.80
CA LYS A 425 28.34 -10.25 -10.53
C LYS A 425 29.86 -10.40 -10.44
N LYS A 426 30.42 -11.57 -10.73
CA LYS A 426 31.88 -11.79 -10.77
C LYS A 426 32.59 -10.93 -11.81
N ILE A 427 32.06 -10.85 -13.04
CA ILE A 427 32.59 -10.02 -14.12
C ILE A 427 32.55 -8.54 -13.72
N THR A 428 31.44 -8.06 -13.14
CA THR A 428 31.32 -6.66 -12.71
C THR A 428 32.35 -6.33 -11.64
N ILE A 429 32.57 -7.22 -10.66
CA ILE A 429 33.60 -7.05 -9.63
C ILE A 429 35.01 -7.07 -10.25
N LEU A 430 35.26 -7.97 -11.21
CA LEU A 430 36.54 -8.06 -11.91
C LEU A 430 36.84 -6.80 -12.72
N LEU A 431 35.87 -6.33 -13.53
CA LEU A 431 35.96 -5.09 -14.29
C LEU A 431 36.19 -3.90 -13.36
N GLN A 432 35.47 -3.84 -12.23
CA GLN A 432 35.69 -2.80 -11.21
C GLN A 432 37.12 -2.84 -10.67
N ARG A 433 37.68 -4.02 -10.39
CA ARG A 433 39.08 -4.19 -9.94
C ARG A 433 40.10 -3.82 -11.02
N ILE A 434 39.85 -4.17 -12.28
CA ILE A 434 40.72 -3.81 -13.41
C ILE A 434 40.75 -2.29 -13.57
N ILE A 435 39.58 -1.64 -13.56
CA ILE A 435 39.46 -0.19 -13.64
C ILE A 435 40.18 0.47 -12.43
N GLN A 436 39.97 -0.03 -11.21
CA GLN A 436 40.66 0.47 -10.02
C GLN A 436 42.19 0.28 -10.06
N LYS A 437 42.68 -0.86 -10.57
CA LYS A 437 44.12 -1.14 -10.70
C LYS A 437 44.78 -0.37 -11.84
N SER A 438 44.04 -0.08 -12.90
CA SER A 438 44.60 0.50 -14.13
C SER A 438 45.17 1.91 -13.97
N LYS A 439 44.95 2.60 -12.82
CA LYS A 439 45.29 4.03 -12.64
C LYS A 439 45.01 4.82 -13.95
N ILE A 440 43.88 4.57 -14.64
CA ILE A 440 43.44 5.46 -15.70
C ILE A 440 43.37 6.83 -15.01
N ASN A 441 44.29 7.71 -15.41
CA ASN A 441 44.65 8.91 -14.68
C ASN A 441 43.38 9.59 -14.18
N THR A 442 43.16 9.53 -12.86
CA THR A 442 42.10 10.27 -12.15
C THR A 442 42.16 11.77 -12.43
N ARG A 443 43.28 12.26 -12.99
CA ARG A 443 43.47 13.62 -13.51
C ARG A 443 42.70 13.91 -14.81
N TYR A 444 42.60 12.96 -15.74
CA TYR A 444 41.80 13.12 -16.96
C TYR A 444 40.32 12.84 -16.70
N LEU A 445 39.99 11.82 -15.92
CA LEU A 445 38.61 11.58 -15.48
C LEU A 445 38.07 12.65 -14.53
N GLY A 446 38.93 13.34 -13.76
CA GLY A 446 38.55 14.48 -12.92
C GLY A 446 38.17 15.71 -13.73
N LEU A 447 38.91 16.03 -14.79
CA LEU A 447 38.56 17.08 -15.75
C LEU A 447 37.30 16.74 -16.54
N TYR A 448 37.16 15.49 -17.00
CA TYR A 448 35.93 15.01 -17.63
C TYR A 448 34.75 14.94 -16.64
N ASN A 449 34.95 14.60 -15.36
CA ASN A 449 33.92 14.64 -14.32
C ASN A 449 33.47 16.08 -14.03
N LEU A 450 34.39 17.05 -13.96
CA LEU A 450 34.06 18.47 -13.79
C LEU A 450 33.26 19.00 -14.99
N PHE A 451 33.61 18.58 -16.21
CA PHE A 451 32.89 18.97 -17.43
C PHE A 451 31.53 18.25 -17.54
N LEU A 452 31.48 16.93 -17.31
CA LEU A 452 30.25 16.13 -17.33
C LEU A 452 29.28 16.55 -16.23
N GLN A 453 29.74 16.85 -15.00
CA GLN A 453 28.88 17.35 -13.91
C GLN A 453 28.24 18.71 -14.26
N LYS A 454 28.91 19.57 -15.04
CA LYS A 454 28.32 20.83 -15.53
C LYS A 454 27.16 20.63 -16.52
N PHE A 455 27.17 19.55 -17.30
CA PHE A 455 26.14 19.25 -18.30
C PHE A 455 25.14 18.17 -17.87
N ILE A 456 25.42 17.46 -16.78
CA ILE A 456 24.59 16.39 -16.23
C ILE A 456 23.92 16.88 -14.95
N LYS A 457 22.64 17.26 -15.06
CA LYS A 457 21.79 17.46 -13.88
C LYS A 457 21.48 16.10 -13.25
N LEU A 458 22.15 15.81 -12.14
CA LEU A 458 21.73 14.75 -11.23
C LEU A 458 20.39 15.16 -10.60
N ARG A 459 19.41 14.26 -10.66
CA ARG A 459 18.13 14.43 -9.99
C ARG A 459 17.96 13.30 -8.99
N TYR A 460 17.61 13.64 -7.76
CA TYR A 460 17.27 12.67 -6.72
C TYR A 460 15.75 12.62 -6.60
N ILE A 461 15.18 11.42 -6.69
CA ILE A 461 13.77 11.20 -6.39
C ILE A 461 13.72 10.30 -5.17
N MET A 462 13.27 10.88 -4.07
CA MET A 462 13.04 10.16 -2.83
C MET A 462 11.66 9.51 -2.88
N TYR A 463 11.64 8.19 -2.87
CA TYR A 463 10.45 7.38 -2.72
C TYR A 463 10.35 6.97 -1.26
N PHE A 464 9.29 7.40 -0.62
CA PHE A 464 8.97 6.93 0.71
C PHE A 464 8.08 5.69 0.60
N THR A 465 8.58 4.56 1.08
CA THR A 465 7.77 3.37 1.38
C THR A 465 7.86 3.12 2.89
N ARG A 466 6.87 2.45 3.49
CA ARG A 466 6.84 2.25 4.97
C ARG A 466 8.06 1.54 5.54
N ASN A 467 8.79 0.77 4.73
CA ASN A 467 9.87 -0.08 5.23
C ASN A 467 11.28 0.45 4.91
N PHE A 468 11.41 1.42 4.00
CA PHE A 468 12.70 2.01 3.63
C PHE A 468 12.46 3.28 2.80
N ILE A 469 13.37 4.25 2.93
CA ILE A 469 13.43 5.39 2.01
C ILE A 469 14.30 4.95 0.84
N VAL A 470 13.72 4.84 -0.35
CA VAL A 470 14.51 4.59 -1.56
C VAL A 470 14.81 5.93 -2.21
N ILE A 471 16.07 6.34 -2.18
CA ILE A 471 16.48 7.54 -2.91
C ILE A 471 17.04 7.10 -4.24
N ARG A 472 16.35 7.41 -5.33
CA ARG A 472 16.81 7.05 -6.67
C ARG A 472 17.53 8.23 -7.30
N LEU A 473 18.72 7.97 -7.83
CA LEU A 473 19.56 8.92 -8.53
C LEU A 473 19.33 8.80 -10.04
N PHE A 474 19.10 9.92 -10.71
CA PHE A 474 18.82 9.99 -12.15
C PHE A 474 19.77 10.94 -12.88
N ILE A 475 20.07 10.59 -14.14
CA ILE A 475 20.63 11.49 -15.15
C ILE A 475 19.59 11.63 -16.26
N GLY A 476 18.98 12.81 -16.38
CA GLY A 476 17.83 13.01 -17.27
C GLY A 476 16.70 12.04 -16.94
N LYS A 477 16.36 11.14 -17.87
CA LYS A 477 15.33 10.09 -17.70
C LYS A 477 15.87 8.74 -17.21
N TYR A 478 17.19 8.61 -17.04
CA TYR A 478 17.83 7.33 -16.73
C TYR A 478 18.16 7.23 -15.25
N GLU A 479 17.62 6.20 -14.59
CA GLU A 479 17.93 5.89 -13.19
C GLU A 479 19.31 5.24 -13.09
N ILE A 480 20.27 5.96 -12.52
CA ILE A 480 21.69 5.59 -12.43
C ILE A 480 22.12 5.04 -11.09
N GLY A 481 21.33 5.21 -10.03
CA GLY A 481 21.68 4.74 -8.70
C GLY A 481 20.55 4.77 -7.71
N GLU A 482 20.77 4.17 -6.56
CA GLU A 482 19.75 3.98 -5.52
C GLU A 482 20.44 3.99 -4.15
N TYR A 483 19.94 4.77 -3.21
CA TYR A 483 20.37 4.76 -1.82
C TYR A 483 19.53 3.76 -1.04
N ASN A 484 20.19 2.84 -0.35
CA ASN A 484 19.56 1.92 0.57
C ASN A 484 19.72 2.48 1.99
N THR A 485 18.61 2.83 2.63
CA THR A 485 18.62 3.39 4.00
C THR A 485 19.05 2.39 5.06
N ASP A 486 18.63 1.13 4.96
CA ASP A 486 18.89 0.13 6.01
C ASP A 486 20.39 -0.15 6.20
N ARG A 487 21.14 -0.10 5.11
CA ARG A 487 22.59 -0.35 5.10
C ARG A 487 23.40 0.93 4.86
N LYS A 488 22.76 2.10 4.86
CA LYS A 488 23.34 3.44 4.63
C LYS A 488 24.34 3.49 3.48
N PHE A 489 23.98 2.98 2.30
CA PHE A 489 24.91 2.95 1.17
C PHE A 489 24.27 3.26 -0.18
N TRP A 490 25.03 3.97 -1.02
CA TRP A 490 24.71 4.16 -2.42
C TRP A 490 25.06 2.93 -3.26
N ARG A 491 24.06 2.48 -4.01
CA ARG A 491 24.19 1.51 -5.08
C ARG A 491 24.05 2.20 -6.43
N ILE A 492 25.19 2.53 -7.02
CA ILE A 492 25.26 3.11 -8.36
C ILE A 492 25.32 1.96 -9.38
N LYS A 493 24.51 2.03 -10.42
CA LYS A 493 24.51 1.03 -11.50
C LYS A 493 25.78 1.16 -12.31
N PHE A 494 26.38 0.04 -12.69
CA PHE A 494 27.41 0.04 -13.73
C PHE A 494 26.79 0.45 -15.09
N PRO A 495 27.48 1.26 -15.93
CA PRO A 495 28.85 1.77 -15.78
C PRO A 495 28.96 3.08 -14.97
N PHE A 496 27.86 3.68 -14.53
CA PHE A 496 27.87 4.96 -13.80
C PHE A 496 28.68 4.92 -12.50
N SER A 497 28.80 3.74 -11.87
CA SER A 497 29.68 3.52 -10.71
C SER A 497 31.17 3.76 -10.97
N ILE A 498 31.59 3.92 -12.24
CA ILE A 498 32.95 4.31 -12.64
C ILE A 498 33.16 5.81 -12.47
N PHE A 499 32.14 6.61 -12.83
CA PHE A 499 32.21 8.06 -12.90
C PHE A 499 31.83 8.73 -11.58
N PHE A 500 30.87 8.14 -10.85
CA PHE A 500 30.43 8.62 -9.55
C PHE A 500 31.03 7.74 -8.47
N GLN A 501 31.95 8.27 -7.65
CA GLN A 501 32.43 7.55 -6.49
C GLN A 501 31.40 7.67 -5.37
N LYS A 502 31.23 6.61 -4.58
CA LYS A 502 30.23 6.57 -3.49
C LYS A 502 30.43 7.66 -2.43
N LYS A 503 31.67 8.14 -2.28
CA LYS A 503 32.06 9.22 -1.36
C LYS A 503 31.64 10.61 -1.85
N ASP A 504 31.39 10.74 -3.16
CA ASP A 504 31.00 11.99 -3.81
C ASP A 504 29.46 12.15 -3.84
N LEU A 505 28.72 11.20 -3.26
CA LEU A 505 27.26 11.22 -3.15
C LEU A 505 26.87 11.48 -1.68
N PRO A 506 25.82 12.29 -1.44
CA PRO A 506 25.43 12.69 -0.09
C PRO A 506 25.06 11.47 0.75
N ILE A 507 25.65 11.35 1.94
CA ILE A 507 25.22 10.37 2.94
C ILE A 507 23.99 10.97 3.61
N ILE A 508 22.85 10.30 3.48
CA ILE A 508 21.59 10.77 4.05
C ILE A 508 21.39 10.01 5.35
N GLU A 509 21.64 10.69 6.46
CA GLU A 509 21.36 10.19 7.80
C GLU A 509 19.86 10.29 8.04
N THR A 510 19.17 9.16 8.12
CA THR A 510 17.82 9.12 8.66
C THR A 510 17.93 9.22 10.17
N SER A 511 18.00 10.46 10.70
CA SER A 511 17.77 10.68 12.13
C SER A 511 16.31 10.34 12.42
N THR A 512 16.10 9.23 13.14
CA THR A 512 14.92 9.12 14.00
C THR A 512 15.03 10.26 15.01
N SER A 513 14.00 11.10 15.05
CA SER A 513 13.86 12.32 15.86
C SER A 513 14.63 13.55 15.35
N ASN A 514 13.87 14.63 15.22
CA ASN A 514 14.23 16.01 14.90
C ASN A 514 14.64 16.27 13.45
N GLY A 515 13.78 17.07 12.79
CA GLY A 515 13.96 17.50 11.41
C GLY A 515 15.22 18.33 11.24
N ILE A 516 15.83 18.20 10.06
CA ILE A 516 16.98 19.01 9.64
C ILE A 516 16.84 19.27 8.14
N GLU A 517 16.95 20.57 7.80
CA GLU A 517 17.16 21.15 6.47
C GLU A 517 18.45 20.62 5.82
N LEU A 518 18.50 20.53 4.49
CA LEU A 518 19.78 20.34 3.79
C LEU A 518 19.87 21.26 2.57
N GLU A 519 20.84 22.18 2.61
CA GLU A 519 21.43 22.92 1.48
C GLU A 519 22.15 22.01 0.48
#